data_AF-A0A961CH40-F1
#
_entry.id   AF-A0A961CH40-F1
#
_cell.length_a   1.000
_cell.length_b   1.000
_cell.length_c   1.000
_cell.angle_alpha   90.00
_cell.angle_beta   90.00
_cell.angle_gamma   90.00
#
_symmetry.space_group_name_H-M   'P 1'
#
loop_
_entity.id
_entity.type
_entity.pdbx_description
1 polymer ?
#
loop_
_entity_poly.entity_id
_entity_poly.type
_entity_poly.pdbx_seq_one_letter_code
_entity_poly.pdbx_strand_id
1 'polypeptide(L)'
;GVRELRRVARGPVVIVTFDASVSAEMWLLADYAPEMTALDASFPSMDELASWLGGTVQVEPILTARDTPDWTLASFWAHPERVLDPAARAATSGFARLDPEVCARVVADVERDLHDGTWDARHGELRTLAAYDAGMRLVVARP
;
A
#
# COMPACT_ATOMS: atom_id res chain seq x y z
N GLY A 1 6.02 -5.28 -20.28
CA GLY A 1 5.98 -4.01 -19.52
C GLY A 1 7.38 -3.56 -19.15
N VAL A 2 7.86 -3.93 -17.96
CA VAL A 2 9.14 -3.43 -17.40
C VAL A 2 10.37 -3.73 -18.28
N ARG A 3 10.54 -4.97 -18.76
CA ARG A 3 11.65 -5.31 -19.67
C ARG A 3 11.64 -4.46 -20.94
N GLU A 4 10.45 -4.10 -21.42
CA GLU A 4 10.29 -3.24 -22.60
C GLU A 4 10.64 -1.78 -22.27
N LEU A 5 10.23 -1.27 -21.11
CA LEU A 5 10.68 0.04 -20.60
C LEU A 5 12.20 0.12 -20.58
N ARG A 6 12.87 -0.92 -20.06
CA ARG A 6 14.33 -0.98 -20.06
C ARG A 6 14.91 -1.00 -21.47
N ARG A 7 14.36 -1.81 -22.38
CA ARG A 7 14.84 -1.95 -23.77
C ARG A 7 14.83 -0.61 -24.52
N VAL A 8 13.82 0.23 -24.30
CA VAL A 8 13.63 1.48 -25.06
C VAL A 8 14.26 2.71 -24.38
N ALA A 9 14.41 2.69 -23.05
CA ALA A 9 15.00 3.80 -22.32
C ALA A 9 16.51 3.87 -22.53
N ARG A 10 17.04 5.07 -22.85
CA ARG A 10 18.48 5.33 -23.00
C ARG A 10 19.18 5.81 -21.72
N GLY A 11 18.40 6.15 -20.69
CA GLY A 11 18.90 6.69 -19.42
C GLY A 11 18.29 5.96 -18.21
N PRO A 12 18.21 6.62 -17.05
CA PRO A 12 17.58 6.05 -15.87
C PRO A 12 16.10 5.69 -16.13
N VAL A 13 15.66 4.56 -15.57
CA VAL A 13 14.24 4.19 -15.46
C VAL A 13 13.84 4.38 -14.02
N VAL A 14 12.76 5.13 -13.78
CA VAL A 14 12.22 5.40 -12.45
C VAL A 14 10.81 4.85 -12.36
N ILE A 15 10.55 3.98 -11.38
CA ILE A 15 9.25 3.38 -11.13
C ILE A 15 8.85 3.67 -9.69
N VAL A 16 7.63 4.18 -9.50
CA VAL A 16 6.97 4.21 -8.20
C VAL A 16 6.04 3.01 -8.16
N THR A 17 6.20 2.16 -7.16
CA THR A 17 5.42 0.92 -6.99
C THR A 17 5.23 0.61 -5.51
N PHE A 18 4.49 -0.46 -5.22
CA PHE A 18 4.38 -1.04 -3.89
C PHE A 18 5.23 -2.31 -3.75
N ASP A 19 5.77 -2.52 -2.56
CA ASP A 19 6.29 -3.78 -2.06
C ASP A 19 5.18 -4.50 -1.29
N ALA A 20 4.62 -5.54 -1.92
CA ALA A 20 3.50 -6.29 -1.38
C ALA A 20 3.81 -6.93 -0.02
N SER A 21 5.08 -7.28 0.24
CA SER A 21 5.49 -7.88 1.52
C SER A 21 5.39 -6.87 2.67
N VAL A 22 5.76 -5.62 2.42
CA VAL A 22 5.70 -4.56 3.44
C VAL A 22 4.30 -3.99 3.58
N SER A 23 3.56 -3.79 2.48
CA SER A 23 2.17 -3.33 2.57
C SER A 23 1.28 -4.33 3.32
N ALA A 24 1.56 -5.63 3.22
CA ALA A 24 0.85 -6.68 3.95
C ALA A 24 0.95 -6.57 5.47
N GLU A 25 1.97 -5.90 5.99
CA GLU A 25 2.17 -5.68 7.44
C GLU A 25 1.37 -4.47 7.96
N MET A 26 0.86 -3.61 7.08
CA MET A 26 0.00 -2.50 7.48
C MET A 26 -1.29 -3.04 8.12
N TRP A 27 -1.70 -2.49 9.26
CA TRP A 27 -2.86 -2.93 10.07
C TRP A 27 -4.11 -3.27 9.23
N LEU A 28 -4.42 -2.48 8.20
CA LEU A 28 -5.61 -2.71 7.38
C LEU A 28 -5.53 -4.03 6.60
N LEU A 29 -4.36 -4.34 6.02
CA LEU A 29 -4.14 -5.57 5.26
C LEU A 29 -3.87 -6.76 6.20
N ALA A 30 -3.12 -6.52 7.27
CA ALA A 30 -2.75 -7.56 8.24
C ALA A 30 -3.96 -8.08 9.03
N ASP A 31 -4.80 -7.17 9.55
CA ASP A 31 -5.78 -7.50 10.57
C ASP A 31 -7.23 -7.55 10.05
N TYR A 32 -7.55 -6.80 8.99
CA TYR A 32 -8.94 -6.63 8.54
C TYR A 32 -9.20 -7.15 7.11
N ALA A 33 -8.27 -6.93 6.19
CA ALA A 33 -8.43 -7.21 4.76
C ALA A 33 -7.29 -8.06 4.15
N PRO A 34 -6.99 -9.26 4.69
CA PRO A 34 -5.96 -10.14 4.14
C PRO A 34 -6.24 -10.58 2.70
N GLU A 35 -7.48 -10.50 2.24
CA GLU A 35 -7.85 -10.73 0.84
C GLU A 35 -7.20 -9.71 -0.11
N MET A 36 -6.96 -8.47 0.33
CA MET A 36 -6.21 -7.50 -0.47
C MET A 36 -4.74 -7.92 -0.62
N THR A 37 -4.13 -8.46 0.43
CA THR A 37 -2.76 -9.01 0.35
C THR A 37 -2.68 -10.13 -0.67
N ALA A 38 -3.67 -11.04 -0.70
CA ALA A 38 -3.72 -12.12 -1.69
C ALA A 38 -3.87 -11.60 -3.13
N LEU A 39 -4.64 -10.53 -3.33
CA LEU A 39 -4.79 -9.85 -4.61
C LEU A 39 -3.48 -9.21 -5.10
N ASP A 40 -2.68 -8.69 -4.16
CA ASP A 40 -1.41 -8.01 -4.45
C ASP A 40 -0.22 -8.98 -4.55
N ALA A 41 -0.39 -10.25 -4.17
CA ALA A 41 0.62 -11.31 -4.37
C ALA A 41 1.00 -11.55 -5.85
N SER A 42 0.22 -11.02 -6.79
CA SER A 42 0.54 -11.01 -8.22
C SER A 42 1.55 -9.93 -8.63
N PHE A 43 1.89 -9.00 -7.73
CA PHE A 43 2.86 -7.96 -7.99
C PHE A 43 4.28 -8.55 -7.94
N PRO A 44 5.17 -8.11 -8.84
CA PRO A 44 6.55 -8.55 -8.80
C PRO A 44 7.24 -8.08 -7.53
N SER A 45 8.13 -8.90 -6.99
CA SER A 45 9.01 -8.47 -5.90
C SER A 45 9.99 -7.39 -6.39
N MET A 46 10.61 -6.67 -5.43
CA MET A 46 11.65 -5.69 -5.77
C MET A 46 12.85 -6.34 -6.46
N ASP A 47 13.18 -7.59 -6.11
CA ASP A 47 14.24 -8.38 -6.75
C ASP A 47 13.88 -8.77 -8.20
N GLU A 48 12.62 -9.15 -8.45
CA GLU A 48 12.13 -9.44 -9.79
C GLU A 48 12.16 -8.19 -10.67
N LEU A 49 11.70 -7.05 -10.14
CA LEU A 49 11.79 -5.75 -10.83
C LEU A 49 13.25 -5.40 -11.14
N ALA A 50 14.16 -5.55 -10.17
CA ALA A 50 15.58 -5.29 -10.36
C ALA A 50 16.18 -6.18 -11.45
N SER A 51 15.85 -7.48 -11.45
CA SER A 51 16.27 -8.44 -12.47
C SER A 51 15.77 -8.07 -13.87
N TRP A 52 14.53 -7.58 -13.98
CA TRP A 52 13.96 -7.18 -15.27
C TRP A 52 14.52 -5.85 -15.80
N LEU A 53 14.92 -4.95 -14.89
CA LEU A 53 15.51 -3.66 -15.22
C LEU A 53 17.01 -3.77 -15.53
N GLY A 54 17.74 -4.67 -14.88
CA GLY A 54 19.19 -4.81 -15.04
C GLY A 54 19.98 -3.54 -14.67
N GLY A 55 21.29 -3.57 -14.91
CA GLY A 55 22.20 -2.49 -14.55
C GLY A 55 22.32 -2.30 -13.04
N THR A 56 22.48 -1.05 -12.60
CA THR A 56 22.49 -0.70 -11.16
C THR A 56 21.10 -0.25 -10.74
N VAL A 57 20.45 -1.04 -9.88
CA VAL A 57 19.10 -0.75 -9.37
C VAL A 57 19.18 -0.37 -7.89
N GLN A 58 18.59 0.78 -7.56
CA GLN A 58 18.39 1.23 -6.18
C GLN A 58 16.90 1.21 -5.88
N VAL A 59 16.55 0.73 -4.68
CA VAL A 59 15.17 0.70 -4.19
C VAL A 59 15.15 1.46 -2.88
N GLU A 60 14.37 2.53 -2.84
CA GLU A 60 14.25 3.40 -1.66
C GLU A 60 12.79 3.41 -1.18
N PRO A 61 12.53 3.33 0.14
CA PRO A 61 11.19 3.49 0.66
C PRO A 61 10.71 4.92 0.46
N ILE A 62 9.45 5.07 0.03
CA ILE A 62 8.74 6.35 0.04
C ILE A 62 7.82 6.33 1.25
N LEU A 63 8.20 7.04 2.31
CA LEU A 63 7.34 7.16 3.48
C LEU A 63 6.07 7.93 3.12
N THR A 64 4.92 7.35 3.45
CA THR A 64 3.63 7.98 3.22
C THR A 64 3.38 8.97 4.35
N ALA A 65 3.36 10.26 4.04
CA ALA A 65 3.02 11.31 4.99
C ALA A 65 1.60 11.09 5.54
N ARG A 66 1.40 11.38 6.83
CA ARG A 66 0.11 11.23 7.52
C ARG A 66 -1.04 11.84 6.73
N ASP A 67 -0.93 13.14 6.45
CA ASP A 67 -1.98 13.92 5.78
C ASP A 67 -1.69 14.11 4.28
N THR A 68 -1.20 13.06 3.62
CA THR A 68 -0.97 13.11 2.17
C THR A 68 -2.27 13.46 1.42
N PRO A 69 -2.23 14.37 0.43
CA PRO A 69 -3.40 14.66 -0.41
C PRO A 69 -3.72 13.53 -1.38
N ASP A 70 -2.79 12.59 -1.59
CA ASP A 70 -2.95 11.44 -2.47
C ASP A 70 -3.57 10.26 -1.69
N TRP A 71 -4.88 10.08 -1.84
CA TRP A 71 -5.68 9.11 -1.08
C TRP A 71 -5.59 7.69 -1.66
N THR A 72 -4.36 7.21 -1.85
CA THR A 72 -4.09 5.80 -2.17
C THR A 72 -4.36 4.91 -0.95
N LEU A 73 -4.33 3.58 -1.14
CA LEU A 73 -4.46 2.60 -0.06
C LEU A 73 -3.45 2.83 1.07
N ALA A 74 -2.21 3.21 0.72
CA ALA A 74 -1.18 3.54 1.71
C ALA A 74 -1.63 4.63 2.68
N SER A 75 -2.40 5.62 2.22
CA SER A 75 -2.81 6.77 3.04
C SER A 75 -3.75 6.41 4.22
N PHE A 76 -4.26 5.18 4.27
CA PHE A 76 -5.16 4.71 5.34
C PHE A 76 -4.41 4.44 6.64
N TRP A 77 -3.07 4.27 6.59
CA TRP A 77 -2.26 3.87 7.75
C TRP A 77 -2.49 4.74 8.99
N ALA A 78 -2.70 6.05 8.82
CA ALA A 78 -2.90 7.01 9.92
C ALA A 78 -4.38 7.40 10.18
N HIS A 79 -5.28 7.01 9.28
CA HIS A 79 -6.68 7.46 9.28
C HIS A 79 -7.62 6.25 9.08
N PRO A 80 -7.77 5.39 10.11
CA PRO A 80 -8.65 4.23 10.02
C PRO A 80 -10.10 4.60 9.70
N GLU A 81 -10.55 5.80 10.06
CA GLU A 81 -11.89 6.32 9.76
C GLU A 81 -12.16 6.41 8.24
N ARG A 82 -11.13 6.47 7.39
CA ARG A 82 -11.28 6.43 5.92
C ARG A 82 -11.85 5.12 5.42
N VAL A 83 -11.70 4.03 6.17
CA VAL A 83 -12.37 2.75 5.82
C VAL A 83 -13.89 2.92 5.86
N LEU A 84 -14.41 3.77 6.76
CA LEU A 84 -15.85 3.99 6.89
C LEU A 84 -16.40 4.87 5.77
N ASP A 85 -15.57 5.79 5.23
CA ASP A 85 -15.93 6.67 4.12
C ASP A 85 -16.07 5.90 2.79
N PRO A 86 -17.30 5.81 2.22
CA PRO A 86 -17.52 5.14 0.94
C PRO A 86 -16.75 5.78 -0.22
N ALA A 87 -16.52 7.09 -0.20
CA ALA A 87 -15.80 7.79 -1.27
C ALA A 87 -14.31 7.46 -1.23
N ALA A 88 -13.70 7.40 -0.04
CA ALA A 88 -12.31 6.98 0.13
C ALA A 88 -12.08 5.54 -0.35
N ARG A 89 -13.01 4.63 -0.02
CA ARG A 89 -12.98 3.24 -0.53
C ARG A 89 -13.12 3.19 -2.04
N ALA A 90 -14.08 3.92 -2.62
CA ALA A 90 -14.30 3.92 -4.07
C ALA A 90 -13.11 4.49 -4.86
N ALA A 91 -12.31 5.38 -4.27
CA ALA A 91 -11.10 5.94 -4.87
C ALA A 91 -9.89 4.99 -4.81
N THR A 92 -9.99 3.86 -4.10
CA THR A 92 -8.86 2.97 -3.81
C THR A 92 -9.00 1.62 -4.52
N SER A 93 -8.04 1.28 -5.37
CA SER A 93 -8.08 0.06 -6.19
C SER A 93 -8.16 -1.24 -5.38
N GLY A 94 -7.55 -1.29 -4.19
CA GLY A 94 -7.65 -2.43 -3.28
C GLY A 94 -9.10 -2.74 -2.91
N PHE A 95 -9.85 -1.72 -2.46
CA PHE A 95 -11.28 -1.86 -2.14
C PHE A 95 -12.13 -2.15 -3.37
N ALA A 96 -11.82 -1.55 -4.53
CA ALA A 96 -12.55 -1.79 -5.76
C ALA A 96 -12.43 -3.23 -6.30
N ARG A 97 -11.39 -3.98 -5.88
CA ARG A 97 -11.16 -5.38 -6.27
C ARG A 97 -11.74 -6.39 -5.27
N LEU A 98 -12.19 -5.95 -4.09
CA LEU A 98 -12.79 -6.84 -3.10
C LEU A 98 -14.21 -7.23 -3.48
N ASP A 99 -14.60 -8.44 -3.06
CA ASP A 99 -16.01 -8.82 -3.05
C ASP A 99 -16.80 -7.85 -2.14
N PRO A 100 -18.01 -7.39 -2.55
CA PRO A 100 -18.83 -6.52 -1.72
C PRO A 100 -19.07 -7.03 -0.30
N GLU A 101 -19.23 -8.35 -0.10
CA GLU A 101 -19.44 -8.95 1.23
C GLU A 101 -18.18 -8.84 2.10
N VAL A 102 -17.00 -9.03 1.50
CA VAL A 102 -15.70 -8.85 2.16
C VAL A 102 -15.50 -7.39 2.54
N CYS A 103 -15.81 -6.46 1.64
CA CYS A 103 -15.72 -5.02 1.92
C CYS A 103 -16.66 -4.62 3.07
N ALA A 104 -17.90 -5.14 3.10
CA ALA A 104 -18.85 -4.88 4.18
C ALA A 104 -18.34 -5.40 5.54
N ARG A 105 -17.75 -6.60 5.57
CA ARG A 105 -17.12 -7.18 6.77
C ARG A 105 -15.98 -6.29 7.28
N VAL A 106 -15.04 -5.91 6.41
CA VAL A 106 -13.92 -5.03 6.76
C VAL A 106 -14.41 -3.73 7.42
N VAL A 107 -15.43 -3.11 6.83
CA VAL A 107 -15.99 -1.85 7.35
C VAL A 107 -16.63 -2.05 8.72
N ALA A 108 -17.45 -3.10 8.88
CA ALA A 108 -18.09 -3.39 10.15
C ALA A 108 -17.08 -3.72 11.27
N ASP A 109 -16.01 -4.44 10.93
CA ASP A 109 -14.96 -4.79 11.89
C ASP A 109 -14.16 -3.55 12.32
N VAL A 110 -13.76 -2.69 11.37
CA VAL A 110 -13.06 -1.44 11.68
C VAL A 110 -13.97 -0.48 12.44
N GLU A 111 -15.24 -0.37 12.07
CA GLU A 111 -16.22 0.49 12.77
C GLU A 111 -16.36 0.08 14.24
N ARG A 112 -16.52 -1.23 14.50
CA ARG A 112 -16.60 -1.77 15.85
C ARG A 112 -15.34 -1.46 16.66
N ASP A 113 -14.17 -1.76 16.11
CA ASP A 113 -12.90 -1.61 16.83
C ASP A 113 -12.51 -0.13 17.05
N LEU A 114 -12.98 0.78 16.19
CA LEU A 114 -12.90 2.23 16.43
C LEU A 114 -13.89 2.68 17.51
N HIS A 115 -15.08 2.10 17.55
CA HIS A 115 -16.11 2.46 18.53
C HIS A 115 -15.73 2.07 19.97
N ASP A 116 -15.16 0.87 20.16
CA ASP A 116 -14.78 0.37 21.48
C ASP A 116 -13.32 0.68 21.88
N GLY A 117 -12.56 1.33 20.99
CA GLY A 117 -11.18 1.75 21.21
C GLY A 117 -10.15 0.63 21.03
N THR A 118 -10.55 -0.56 20.58
CA THR A 118 -9.64 -1.68 20.29
C THR A 118 -8.56 -1.31 19.28
N TRP A 119 -8.92 -0.57 18.23
CA TRP A 119 -7.95 -0.13 17.23
C TRP A 119 -6.88 0.78 17.84
N ASP A 120 -7.29 1.77 18.65
CA ASP A 120 -6.36 2.69 19.31
C ASP A 120 -5.48 1.98 20.34
N ALA A 121 -6.00 0.95 21.02
CA ALA A 121 -5.21 0.13 21.93
C ALA A 121 -4.10 -0.64 21.21
N ARG A 122 -4.32 -1.10 19.96
CA ARG A 122 -3.35 -1.87 19.17
C ARG A 122 -2.41 -1.00 18.34
N HIS A 123 -2.92 0.09 17.76
CA HIS A 123 -2.25 0.86 16.71
C HIS A 123 -2.25 2.37 16.96
N GLY A 124 -2.73 2.84 18.11
CA GLY A 124 -2.88 4.26 18.40
C GLY A 124 -1.57 5.06 18.32
N GLU A 125 -0.42 4.41 18.51
CA GLU A 125 0.90 5.02 18.31
C GLU A 125 1.13 5.50 16.88
N LEU A 126 0.54 4.85 15.87
CA LEU A 126 0.61 5.28 14.46
C LEU A 126 0.04 6.70 14.29
N ARG A 127 -0.98 7.09 15.07
CA ARG A 127 -1.53 8.45 15.03
C ARG A 127 -0.54 9.52 15.48
N THR A 128 0.61 9.17 16.04
CA THR A 128 1.65 10.12 16.46
C THR A 128 2.75 10.31 15.42
N LEU A 129 2.83 9.41 14.44
CA LEU A 129 3.88 9.45 13.42
C LEU A 129 3.58 10.52 12.37
N ALA A 130 4.63 11.14 11.84
CA ALA A 130 4.52 12.09 10.72
C ALA A 130 4.44 11.39 9.36
N ALA A 131 5.08 10.22 9.24
CA ALA A 131 5.10 9.39 8.06
C ALA A 131 5.33 7.91 8.43
N TYR A 132 4.90 7.01 7.57
CA TYR A 132 4.98 5.56 7.77
C TYR A 132 5.37 4.84 6.49
N ASP A 133 6.10 3.75 6.60
CA ASP A 133 6.38 2.88 5.47
C ASP A 133 5.19 1.94 5.21
N ALA A 134 4.24 2.39 4.39
CA ALA A 134 3.10 1.59 3.93
C ALA A 134 3.43 0.71 2.70
N GLY A 135 4.71 0.49 2.40
CA GLY A 135 5.19 -0.36 1.31
C GLY A 135 5.48 0.37 -0.01
N MET A 136 5.33 1.69 -0.09
CA MET A 136 5.67 2.45 -1.31
C MET A 136 7.19 2.45 -1.57
N ARG A 137 7.60 2.23 -2.81
CA ARG A 137 9.01 2.12 -3.23
C ARG A 137 9.29 2.99 -4.44
N LEU A 138 10.43 3.68 -4.40
CA LEU A 138 11.07 4.31 -5.55
C LEU A 138 12.15 3.37 -6.08
N VAL A 139 11.94 2.82 -7.27
CA VAL A 139 12.93 1.98 -7.96
C VAL A 139 13.62 2.82 -9.02
N VAL A 140 14.94 3.00 -8.89
CA VAL A 140 15.77 3.74 -9.85
C VAL A 140 16.79 2.80 -10.46
N ALA A 141 16.62 2.50 -11.74
CA ALA A 141 17.55 1.67 -12.50
C ALA A 141 18.39 2.51 -13.46
N ARG A 142 19.71 2.44 -13.34
CA ARG A 142 20.68 3.07 -14.24
C ARG A 142 21.34 1.99 -15.11
N PRO A 143 21.44 2.21 -16.44
CA PRO A 143 22.01 1.24 -17.37
C PRO A 143 23.46 0.91 -17.06
#